data_AF-A0A6I3KMP4-F1
#
_entry.id   AF-A0A6I3KMP4-F1
#
_cell.length_a   1.000
_cell.length_b   1.000
_cell.length_c   1.000
_cell.angle_alpha   90.00
_cell.angle_beta   90.00
_cell.angle_gamma   90.00
#
_symmetry.space_group_name_H-M   'P 1'
#
loop_
_entity.id
_entity.type
_entity.pdbx_description
1 polymer ?
#
loop_
_entity_poly.entity_id
_entity_poly.type
_entity_poly.pdbx_seq_one_letter_code
_entity_poly.pdbx_strand_id
1 'polypeptide(L)'
;MNSPERPKKFLIYLDQNFISEMAKLGINDRVRPDFRRLFDLLHTGFRAEKLVVLRSTIHEVETSLAGHLRDAIRGRQSMLGHVHLETPYAVKRRQIGRALCRYTAGTGNILCHDDVLEDDPDKRVGQFDIDVDMDWRFAQAKEQRAELAARLETLRKRVAESRISYEEQRRIELATEREAMLTRASIAEFTTVYEVTVETWRQFVASAAFASIPIVDLEVSLIARVLTGNPNRTIKPGDSADLDAVAAYLPYSDTYATDAFAATLVRSLAYHSKYKCPVFDAKSAGVNKLIEHLCSTLESMKPVNLPALTIFVAADGSVKEQSWELYRQLGSQARATGEWIEIYGFDDGSMPRYQMRQMPHIPAPFYGLQEVTTLSCSADASIDRLLEECRRQCRSTHFVFIDSAKPLSPHFVVGALMACEVGMTQIEGYGLHRAALTA
;
A
#
# COMPACT_ATOMS: atom_id res chain seq x y z
N MET A 1 -29.06 1.73 -2.42
CA MET A 1 -27.63 1.80 -2.79
C MET A 1 -26.88 0.97 -1.76
N ASN A 2 -26.22 -0.10 -2.19
CA ASN A 2 -25.38 -0.90 -1.31
C ASN A 2 -24.27 0.00 -0.76
N SER A 3 -24.02 -0.05 0.55
CA SER A 3 -22.81 0.54 1.12
C SER A 3 -21.61 0.04 0.31
N PRO A 4 -20.66 0.90 -0.08
CA PRO A 4 -19.44 0.43 -0.73
C PRO A 4 -18.83 -0.66 0.14
N GLU A 5 -18.65 -1.85 -0.43
CA GLU A 5 -18.10 -2.98 0.29
C GLU A 5 -16.69 -2.61 0.74
N ARG A 6 -16.35 -2.94 1.99
CA ARG A 6 -14.98 -2.79 2.46
C ARG A 6 -14.09 -3.68 1.58
N PRO A 7 -12.90 -3.22 1.18
CA PRO A 7 -11.93 -4.05 0.49
C PRO A 7 -11.70 -5.39 1.19
N LYS A 8 -11.53 -6.44 0.41
CA LYS A 8 -11.26 -7.79 0.91
C LYS A 8 -9.82 -7.93 1.38
N LYS A 9 -8.87 -7.24 0.72
CA LYS A 9 -7.47 -7.19 1.17
C LYS A 9 -7.35 -6.28 2.40
N PHE A 10 -6.40 -6.64 3.25
CA PHE A 10 -6.06 -5.85 4.42
C PHE A 10 -5.32 -4.57 4.02
N LEU A 11 -5.85 -3.41 4.38
CA LEU A 11 -5.30 -2.10 4.07
C LEU A 11 -4.41 -1.60 5.21
N ILE A 12 -3.11 -1.46 4.96
CA ILE A 12 -2.17 -0.89 5.92
C ILE A 12 -1.60 0.43 5.42
N TYR A 13 -1.70 1.48 6.23
CA TYR A 13 -0.96 2.71 6.02
C TYR A 13 0.32 2.69 6.86
N LEU A 14 1.46 2.89 6.22
CA LEU A 14 2.76 3.04 6.88
C LEU A 14 3.27 4.44 6.55
N ASP A 15 3.54 5.26 7.57
CA ASP A 15 4.20 6.54 7.35
C ASP A 15 5.60 6.36 6.75
N GLN A 16 6.18 7.48 6.32
CA GLN A 16 7.51 7.48 5.73
C GLN A 16 8.62 7.08 6.71
N ASN A 17 8.44 7.30 8.01
CA ASN A 17 9.43 6.92 9.01
C ASN A 17 9.59 5.39 9.04
N PHE A 18 8.48 4.64 8.98
CA PHE A 18 8.52 3.19 8.85
C PHE A 18 9.22 2.74 7.56
N ILE A 19 8.85 3.34 6.42
CA ILE A 19 9.42 3.00 5.11
C ILE A 19 10.92 3.31 5.06
N SER A 20 11.33 4.45 5.60
CA SER A 20 12.73 4.89 5.64
C SER A 20 13.60 3.98 6.51
N GLU A 21 13.09 3.49 7.63
CA GLU A 21 13.79 2.51 8.46
C GLU A 21 13.97 1.16 7.73
N MET A 22 12.97 0.71 6.95
CA MET A 22 13.11 -0.48 6.10
C MET A 22 14.09 -0.25 4.93
N ALA A 23 14.12 0.95 4.35
CA ALA A 23 15.00 1.31 3.23
C ALA A 23 16.48 1.15 3.56
N LYS A 24 16.86 1.37 4.82
CA LYS A 24 18.24 1.20 5.30
C LYS A 24 18.76 -0.24 5.13
N LEU A 25 17.92 -1.25 4.89
CA LEU A 25 18.31 -2.68 4.82
C LEU A 25 19.27 -3.02 3.68
N GLY A 26 19.41 -2.13 2.69
CA GLY A 26 20.33 -2.30 1.56
C GLY A 26 21.52 -1.35 1.55
N ILE A 27 21.61 -0.46 2.53
CA ILE A 27 22.70 0.52 2.67
C ILE A 27 23.54 0.05 3.86
N ASN A 28 24.83 0.38 3.93
CA ASN A 28 25.75 0.01 5.05
C ASN A 28 25.35 0.63 6.41
N ASP A 29 24.07 0.93 6.61
CA ASP A 29 23.46 1.39 7.84
C ASP A 29 23.00 0.21 8.69
N ARG A 30 23.24 0.28 9.99
CA ARG A 30 22.75 -0.72 10.95
C ARG A 30 21.23 -0.63 11.06
N VAL A 31 20.52 -1.49 10.34
CA VAL A 31 19.06 -1.58 10.49
C VAL A 31 18.69 -2.35 11.73
N ARG A 32 17.63 -1.87 12.39
CA ARG A 32 17.04 -2.59 13.51
C ARG A 32 16.41 -3.91 13.03
N PRO A 33 16.69 -5.05 13.68
CA PRO A 33 16.19 -6.36 13.24
C PRO A 33 14.67 -6.48 13.16
N ASP A 34 13.93 -5.71 13.98
CA ASP A 34 12.47 -5.67 13.98
C ASP A 34 11.89 -5.11 12.67
N PHE A 35 12.50 -4.08 12.10
CA PHE A 35 12.10 -3.54 10.79
C PHE A 35 12.36 -4.48 9.63
N ARG A 36 13.42 -5.30 9.69
CA ARG A 36 13.64 -6.38 8.73
C ARG A 36 12.50 -7.38 8.76
N ARG A 37 12.15 -7.86 9.96
CA ARG A 37 11.05 -8.80 10.15
C ARG A 37 9.72 -8.22 9.70
N LEU A 38 9.47 -6.94 9.97
CA LEU A 38 8.27 -6.25 9.51
C LEU A 38 8.22 -6.19 7.97
N PHE A 39 9.31 -5.80 7.31
CA PHE A 39 9.40 -5.78 5.85
C PHE A 39 9.13 -7.15 5.24
N ASP A 40 9.78 -8.20 5.75
CA ASP A 40 9.62 -9.57 5.25
C ASP A 40 8.16 -10.05 5.40
N LEU A 41 7.50 -9.71 6.51
CA LEU A 41 6.10 -10.04 6.76
C LEU A 41 5.16 -9.30 5.80
N LEU A 42 5.36 -8.00 5.61
CA LEU A 42 4.56 -7.18 4.68
C LEU A 42 4.70 -7.68 3.24
N HIS A 43 5.94 -7.91 2.80
CA HIS A 43 6.22 -8.43 1.48
C HIS A 43 5.61 -9.82 1.27
N THR A 44 5.70 -10.70 2.28
CA THR A 44 5.06 -12.03 2.21
C THR A 44 3.54 -11.92 2.15
N GLY A 45 2.93 -11.07 2.97
CA GLY A 45 1.48 -10.85 2.99
C GLY A 45 0.96 -10.23 1.68
N PHE A 46 1.71 -9.28 1.11
CA PHE A 46 1.43 -8.70 -0.21
C PHE A 46 1.52 -9.78 -1.29
N ARG A 47 2.64 -10.51 -1.37
CA ARG A 47 2.81 -11.59 -2.35
C ARG A 47 1.71 -12.62 -2.25
N ALA A 48 1.23 -12.91 -1.04
CA ALA A 48 0.13 -13.83 -0.75
C ALA A 48 -1.27 -13.26 -1.08
N GLU A 49 -1.38 -12.06 -1.66
CA GLU A 49 -2.64 -11.38 -2.00
C GLU A 49 -3.57 -11.18 -0.79
N LYS A 50 -3.00 -11.00 0.41
CA LYS A 50 -3.77 -10.82 1.65
C LYS A 50 -3.82 -9.36 2.11
N LEU A 51 -2.81 -8.57 1.77
CA LEU A 51 -2.72 -7.15 2.14
C LEU A 51 -2.19 -6.30 1.00
N VAL A 52 -2.42 -4.99 1.10
CA VAL A 52 -1.77 -3.96 0.28
C VAL A 52 -1.32 -2.83 1.18
N VAL A 53 -0.19 -2.20 0.83
CA VAL A 53 0.33 -1.04 1.56
C VAL A 53 -0.14 0.23 0.89
N LEU A 54 -0.85 1.08 1.60
CA LEU A 54 -1.37 2.34 1.06
C LEU A 54 -0.23 3.35 0.83
N ARG A 55 -0.23 4.02 -0.32
CA ARG A 55 0.76 5.05 -0.69
C ARG A 55 0.05 6.37 -0.96
N SER A 56 0.42 7.44 -0.26
CA SER A 56 -0.10 8.78 -0.49
C SER A 56 0.93 9.69 -1.15
N THR A 57 0.46 10.82 -1.67
CA THR A 57 1.33 11.91 -2.15
C THR A 57 2.24 12.49 -1.07
N ILE A 58 1.93 12.29 0.21
CA ILE A 58 2.80 12.70 1.32
C ILE A 58 4.09 11.86 1.30
N HIS A 59 4.00 10.54 1.00
CA HIS A 59 5.20 9.71 0.84
C HIS A 59 6.08 10.19 -0.31
N GLU A 60 5.49 10.65 -1.41
CA GLU A 60 6.26 11.16 -2.56
C GLU A 60 7.04 12.43 -2.19
N VAL A 61 6.37 13.39 -1.54
CA VAL A 61 7.00 14.63 -1.05
C VAL A 61 8.13 14.30 -0.05
N GLU A 62 7.93 13.33 0.84
CA GLU A 62 8.97 13.02 1.83
C GLU A 62 10.13 12.22 1.25
N THR A 63 9.84 11.35 0.29
CA THR A 63 10.86 10.61 -0.46
C THR A 63 11.73 11.55 -1.27
N SER A 64 11.15 12.57 -1.92
CA SER A 64 11.92 13.58 -2.67
C SER A 64 12.86 14.40 -1.79
N LEU A 65 12.57 14.49 -0.48
CA LEU A 65 13.38 15.17 0.52
C LEU A 65 14.41 14.25 1.23
N ALA A 66 14.41 12.95 0.95
CA ALA A 66 15.21 11.96 1.66
C ALA A 66 16.70 11.89 1.25
N GLY A 67 17.12 12.72 0.28
CA GLY A 67 18.51 12.80 -0.16
C GLY A 67 19.06 11.46 -0.63
N HIS A 68 20.12 10.96 0.02
CA HIS A 68 20.78 9.71 -0.36
C HIS A 68 19.95 8.43 -0.11
N LEU A 69 18.91 8.49 0.72
CA LEU A 69 18.02 7.35 0.98
C LEU A 69 16.90 7.21 -0.07
N ARG A 70 16.72 8.21 -0.95
CA ARG A 70 15.59 8.29 -1.88
C ARG A 70 15.42 7.02 -2.73
N ASP A 71 16.49 6.57 -3.38
CA ASP A 71 16.40 5.44 -4.31
C ASP A 71 16.16 4.12 -3.55
N ALA A 72 16.70 3.98 -2.34
CA ALA A 72 16.45 2.83 -1.49
C ALA A 72 15.01 2.79 -0.95
N ILE A 73 14.45 3.96 -0.62
CA ILE A 73 13.05 4.10 -0.21
C ILE A 73 12.13 3.66 -1.36
N ARG A 74 12.31 4.24 -2.55
CA ARG A 74 11.54 3.87 -3.75
C ARG A 74 11.66 2.37 -4.05
N GLY A 75 12.87 1.82 -3.97
CA GLY A 75 13.12 0.39 -4.17
C GLY A 75 12.44 -0.51 -3.15
N ARG A 76 12.25 -0.08 -1.90
CA ARG A 76 11.48 -0.85 -0.91
C ARG A 76 9.99 -0.70 -1.10
N GLN A 77 9.53 0.51 -1.42
CA GLN A 77 8.12 0.77 -1.70
C GLN A 77 7.62 -0.10 -2.86
N SER A 78 8.37 -0.16 -3.97
CA SER A 78 7.98 -0.97 -5.13
C SER A 78 7.81 -2.46 -4.79
N MET A 79 8.48 -2.98 -3.77
CA MET A 79 8.35 -4.37 -3.32
C MET A 79 7.13 -4.65 -2.44
N LEU A 80 6.45 -3.62 -1.91
CA LEU A 80 5.37 -3.79 -0.93
C LEU A 80 3.95 -3.77 -1.52
N GLY A 81 3.83 -3.62 -2.84
CA GLY A 81 2.53 -3.67 -3.53
C GLY A 81 1.60 -2.54 -3.10
N HIS A 82 1.84 -1.36 -3.68
CA HIS A 82 1.14 -0.15 -3.28
C HIS A 82 -0.20 0.06 -3.99
N VAL A 83 -1.17 0.56 -3.23
CA VAL A 83 -2.40 1.16 -3.76
C VAL A 83 -2.31 2.65 -3.53
N HIS A 84 -2.47 3.43 -4.58
CA HIS A 84 -2.37 4.88 -4.48
C HIS A 84 -3.60 5.47 -3.79
N LEU A 85 -3.34 6.42 -2.91
CA LEU A 85 -4.32 7.22 -2.21
C LEU A 85 -4.44 8.58 -2.87
N GLU A 86 -5.67 9.01 -3.02
CA GLU A 86 -6.03 10.37 -3.39
C GLU A 86 -5.44 11.38 -2.41
N THR A 87 -5.17 12.59 -2.90
CA THR A 87 -4.62 13.66 -2.05
C THR A 87 -5.54 13.99 -0.87
N PRO A 88 -5.01 14.45 0.29
CA PRO A 88 -5.84 14.82 1.44
C PRO A 88 -6.94 15.84 1.08
N TYR A 89 -6.62 16.77 0.17
CA TYR A 89 -7.58 17.74 -0.36
C TYR A 89 -8.73 17.09 -1.15
N ALA A 90 -8.43 16.14 -2.03
CA ALA A 90 -9.44 15.40 -2.78
C ALA A 90 -10.34 14.58 -1.84
N VAL A 91 -9.75 13.89 -0.86
CA VAL A 91 -10.47 13.15 0.20
C VAL A 91 -11.41 14.10 0.96
N LYS A 92 -10.91 15.28 1.37
CA LYS A 92 -11.70 16.31 2.06
C LYS A 92 -12.92 16.72 1.25
N ARG A 93 -12.72 17.06 -0.02
CA ARG A 93 -13.80 17.46 -0.93
C ARG A 93 -14.86 16.38 -1.10
N ARG A 94 -14.45 15.12 -1.31
CA ARG A 94 -15.36 13.99 -1.50
C ARG A 94 -16.18 13.73 -0.23
N GLN A 95 -15.54 13.72 0.95
CA GLN A 95 -16.25 13.56 2.23
C GLN A 95 -17.27 14.69 2.48
N ILE A 96 -16.90 15.94 2.20
CA ILE A 96 -17.80 17.10 2.33
C ILE A 96 -18.98 16.96 1.37
N GLY A 97 -18.73 16.59 0.12
CA GLY A 97 -19.77 16.33 -0.87
C GLY A 97 -20.76 15.26 -0.43
N ARG A 98 -20.26 14.10 0.04
CA ARG A 98 -21.13 13.02 0.54
C ARG A 98 -21.90 13.42 1.79
N ALA A 99 -21.27 14.18 2.69
CA ALA A 99 -21.95 14.69 3.88
C ALA A 99 -23.05 15.70 3.52
N LEU A 100 -22.83 16.54 2.50
CA LEU A 100 -23.86 17.45 1.97
C LEU A 100 -25.01 16.66 1.34
N CYS A 101 -24.73 15.68 0.48
CA CYS A 101 -25.75 14.80 -0.11
C CYS A 101 -26.56 14.08 0.97
N ARG A 102 -25.89 13.58 2.02
CA ARG A 102 -26.57 12.96 3.17
C ARG A 102 -27.40 13.97 3.95
N TYR A 103 -26.93 15.20 4.11
CA TYR A 103 -27.65 16.26 4.80
C TYR A 103 -28.93 16.67 4.06
N THR A 104 -28.90 16.74 2.73
CA THR A 104 -30.04 17.17 1.91
C THR A 104 -31.01 16.04 1.56
N ALA A 105 -30.50 14.84 1.27
CA ALA A 105 -31.31 13.70 0.80
C ALA A 105 -31.48 12.58 1.85
N GLY A 106 -30.80 12.66 3.00
CA GLY A 106 -30.90 11.66 4.07
C GLY A 106 -30.22 10.31 3.78
N THR A 107 -29.53 10.17 2.64
CA THR A 107 -28.96 8.90 2.18
C THR A 107 -27.46 8.98 1.92
N GLY A 108 -26.76 7.86 2.04
CA GLY A 108 -25.35 7.71 1.67
C GLY A 108 -24.39 7.61 2.86
N ASN A 109 -23.28 6.90 2.65
CA ASN A 109 -22.19 6.81 3.61
C ASN A 109 -21.19 7.94 3.37
N ILE A 110 -20.72 8.58 4.45
CA ILE A 110 -19.70 9.63 4.35
C ILE A 110 -18.33 9.00 4.02
N LEU A 111 -18.05 7.82 4.58
CA LEU A 111 -16.84 7.04 4.28
C LEU A 111 -17.12 6.06 3.14
N CYS A 112 -16.36 6.20 2.05
CA CYS A 112 -16.37 5.34 0.88
C CYS A 112 -14.91 5.11 0.44
N HIS A 113 -14.45 3.86 0.35
CA HIS A 113 -13.07 3.57 -0.05
C HIS A 113 -12.78 4.03 -1.48
N ASP A 114 -13.75 3.93 -2.39
CA ASP A 114 -13.63 4.43 -3.76
C ASP A 114 -13.38 5.95 -3.86
N ASP A 115 -13.65 6.70 -2.78
CA ASP A 115 -13.33 8.13 -2.75
C ASP A 115 -11.87 8.41 -2.41
N VAL A 116 -11.14 7.42 -1.90
CA VAL A 116 -9.81 7.62 -1.33
C VAL A 116 -8.76 6.78 -2.03
N LEU A 117 -9.14 5.66 -2.63
CA LEU A 117 -8.25 4.80 -3.39
C LEU A 117 -8.30 5.18 -4.87
N GLU A 118 -7.15 5.48 -5.46
CA GLU A 118 -7.03 5.72 -6.90
C GLU A 118 -7.09 4.39 -7.69
N ASP A 119 -6.64 3.30 -7.07
CA ASP A 119 -6.67 1.95 -7.60
C ASP A 119 -7.61 1.03 -6.81
N ASP A 120 -8.12 -0.02 -7.46
CA ASP A 120 -8.88 -1.06 -6.79
C ASP A 120 -7.94 -1.95 -5.95
N PRO A 121 -8.05 -1.93 -4.60
CA PRO A 121 -7.14 -2.66 -3.72
C PRO A 121 -7.32 -4.18 -3.85
N ASP A 122 -8.48 -4.64 -4.27
CA ASP A 122 -8.75 -6.08 -4.41
C ASP A 122 -8.22 -6.62 -5.73
N LYS A 123 -7.89 -5.78 -6.71
CA LYS A 123 -7.15 -6.22 -7.90
C LYS A 123 -5.72 -6.59 -7.54
N ARG A 124 -5.12 -7.43 -8.38
CA ARG A 124 -3.71 -7.77 -8.27
C ARG A 124 -2.88 -6.50 -8.53
N VAL A 125 -2.07 -6.13 -7.55
CA VAL A 125 -1.12 -5.03 -7.69
C VAL A 125 0.16 -5.56 -8.31
N GLY A 126 0.74 -4.81 -9.25
CA GLY A 126 2.02 -5.17 -9.86
C GLY A 126 3.12 -5.31 -8.81
N GLN A 127 4.02 -6.27 -9.00
CA GLN A 127 5.19 -6.46 -8.11
C GLN A 127 6.29 -5.42 -8.34
N PHE A 128 6.23 -4.72 -9.47
CA PHE A 128 7.19 -3.69 -9.84
C PHE A 128 6.42 -2.49 -10.36
N ASP A 129 6.77 -1.33 -9.83
CA ASP A 129 6.26 -0.03 -10.24
C ASP A 129 7.35 0.70 -11.02
N ILE A 130 6.98 1.33 -12.15
CA ILE A 130 7.87 2.20 -12.91
C ILE A 130 7.53 3.62 -12.51
N ASP A 131 8.28 4.13 -11.54
CA ASP A 131 8.14 5.51 -11.07
C ASP A 131 8.99 6.43 -11.96
N VAL A 132 8.34 7.45 -12.56
CA VAL A 132 9.03 8.50 -13.32
C VAL A 132 9.27 9.67 -12.37
N ASP A 133 10.54 9.97 -12.13
CA ASP A 133 10.95 11.02 -11.20
C ASP A 133 10.41 12.40 -11.61
N MET A 134 9.51 12.93 -10.78
CA MET A 134 8.93 14.28 -10.92
C MET A 134 9.27 15.15 -9.71
N ASP A 135 10.43 14.95 -9.07
CA ASP A 135 10.87 15.63 -7.85
C ASP A 135 10.85 17.17 -7.96
N TRP A 136 10.99 17.70 -9.18
CA TRP A 136 10.89 19.15 -9.43
C TRP A 136 9.56 19.76 -8.98
N ARG A 137 8.48 18.97 -8.93
CA ARG A 137 7.17 19.39 -8.42
C ARG A 137 7.19 19.75 -6.94
N PHE A 138 8.20 19.28 -6.20
CA PHE A 138 8.31 19.45 -4.75
C PHE A 138 9.48 20.33 -4.33
N ALA A 139 10.09 21.08 -5.27
CA ALA A 139 11.28 21.89 -4.99
C ALA A 139 11.11 22.88 -3.81
N GLN A 140 9.88 23.36 -3.57
CA GLN A 140 9.57 24.29 -2.49
C GLN A 140 9.02 23.62 -1.21
N ALA A 141 8.80 22.31 -1.20
CA ALA A 141 8.11 21.62 -0.11
C ALA A 141 8.83 21.77 1.24
N LYS A 142 10.16 21.78 1.24
CA LYS A 142 10.97 21.94 2.47
C LYS A 142 10.75 23.31 3.12
N GLU A 143 10.73 24.37 2.33
CA GLU A 143 10.55 25.74 2.82
C GLU A 143 9.12 25.93 3.35
N GLN A 144 8.12 25.49 2.58
CA GLN A 144 6.71 25.55 2.98
C GLN A 144 6.44 24.82 4.30
N ARG A 145 7.00 23.62 4.49
CA ARG A 145 6.89 22.85 5.75
C ARG A 145 7.53 23.57 6.94
N ALA A 146 8.68 24.20 6.72
CA ALA A 146 9.37 24.96 7.78
C ALA A 146 8.57 26.21 8.18
N GLU A 147 8.04 26.94 7.19
CA GLU A 147 7.18 28.10 7.43
C GLU A 147 5.91 27.72 8.21
N LEU A 148 5.23 26.66 7.78
CA LEU A 148 4.01 26.19 8.43
C LEU A 148 4.26 25.76 9.87
N ALA A 149 5.33 25.00 10.14
CA ALA A 149 5.70 24.64 11.50
C ALA A 149 6.02 25.86 12.38
N ALA A 150 6.72 26.86 11.85
CA ALA A 150 7.00 28.09 12.58
C ALA A 150 5.72 28.88 12.91
N ARG A 151 4.77 28.94 11.98
CA ARG A 151 3.45 29.55 12.21
C ARG A 151 2.66 28.79 13.27
N LEU A 152 2.60 27.47 13.19
CA LEU A 152 1.95 26.62 14.18
C LEU A 152 2.59 26.75 15.56
N GLU A 153 3.92 26.79 15.65
CA GLU A 153 4.65 26.97 16.91
C GLU A 153 4.35 28.34 17.54
N THR A 154 4.25 29.38 16.72
CA THR A 154 3.84 30.72 17.17
C THR A 154 2.42 30.71 17.73
N LEU A 155 1.49 30.04 17.04
CA LEU A 155 0.12 29.86 17.52
C LEU A 155 0.09 29.07 18.83
N ARG A 156 0.83 27.96 18.93
CA ARG A 156 0.93 27.13 20.13
C ARG A 156 1.38 27.93 21.35
N LYS A 157 2.40 28.78 21.21
CA LYS A 157 2.88 29.66 22.30
C LYS A 157 1.78 30.61 22.77
N ARG A 158 1.08 31.26 21.83
CA ARG A 158 -0.04 32.17 22.14
C ARG A 158 -1.19 31.45 22.86
N VAL A 159 -1.54 30.25 22.40
CA VAL A 159 -2.57 29.39 23.00
C VAL A 159 -2.18 29.02 24.44
N ALA A 160 -0.93 28.63 24.66
CA ALA A 160 -0.40 28.29 25.98
C ALA A 160 -0.37 29.51 26.94
N GLU A 161 0.09 30.67 26.46
CA GLU A 161 0.11 31.93 27.23
C GLU A 161 -1.31 32.37 27.63
N SER A 162 -2.26 32.23 26.71
CA SER A 162 -3.67 32.57 26.91
C SER A 162 -4.44 31.51 27.71
N ARG A 163 -3.81 30.38 28.05
CA ARG A 163 -4.40 29.24 28.79
C ARG A 163 -5.69 28.73 28.16
N ILE A 164 -5.77 28.75 26.83
CA ILE A 164 -6.94 28.28 26.10
C ILE A 164 -7.08 26.76 26.30
N SER A 165 -8.28 26.32 26.68
CA SER A 165 -8.57 24.90 26.88
C SER A 165 -8.66 24.14 25.56
N TYR A 166 -8.52 22.81 25.60
CA TYR A 166 -8.69 21.96 24.42
C TYR A 166 -10.04 22.19 23.71
N GLU A 167 -11.15 22.21 24.46
CA GLU A 167 -12.50 22.39 23.89
C GLU A 167 -12.73 23.80 23.34
N GLU A 168 -12.08 24.80 23.92
CA GLU A 168 -12.11 26.15 23.38
C GLU A 168 -11.28 26.25 22.09
N GLN A 169 -10.07 25.70 22.06
CA GLN A 169 -9.26 25.66 20.85
C GLN A 169 -9.97 24.89 19.73
N ARG A 170 -10.56 23.73 20.04
CA ARG A 170 -11.33 22.93 19.08
C ARG A 170 -12.49 23.72 18.47
N ARG A 171 -13.17 24.56 19.25
CA ARG A 171 -14.23 25.46 18.73
C ARG A 171 -13.67 26.54 17.81
N ILE A 172 -12.51 27.11 18.13
CA ILE A 172 -11.83 28.09 17.29
C ILE A 172 -11.45 27.46 15.94
N GLU A 173 -10.79 26.30 15.94
CA GLU A 173 -10.39 25.61 14.70
C GLU A 173 -11.60 25.22 13.85
N LEU A 174 -12.69 24.73 14.47
CA LEU A 174 -13.93 24.42 13.73
C LEU A 174 -14.56 25.68 13.10
N ALA A 175 -14.51 26.82 13.79
CA ALA A 175 -15.00 28.08 13.24
C ALA A 175 -14.16 28.52 12.05
N THR A 176 -12.83 28.41 12.14
CA THR A 176 -11.91 28.70 11.03
C THR A 176 -12.17 27.79 9.82
N GLU A 177 -12.37 26.48 10.02
CA GLU A 177 -12.73 25.55 8.95
C GLU A 177 -14.07 25.91 8.29
N ARG A 178 -15.07 26.31 9.07
CA ARG A 178 -16.36 26.77 8.54
C ARG A 178 -16.19 28.05 7.71
N GLU A 179 -15.42 29.01 8.18
CA GLU A 179 -15.14 30.25 7.43
C GLU A 179 -14.44 29.96 6.09
N ALA A 180 -13.48 29.03 6.07
CA ALA A 180 -12.81 28.59 4.84
C ALA A 180 -13.79 27.98 3.81
N MET A 181 -14.82 27.27 4.29
CA MET A 181 -15.88 26.71 3.44
C MET A 181 -16.92 27.74 2.95
N LEU A 182 -16.90 28.96 3.49
CA LEU A 182 -17.78 30.06 3.08
C LEU A 182 -17.11 31.07 2.16
N THR A 183 -15.88 30.81 1.70
CA THR A 183 -15.25 31.62 0.66
C THR A 183 -16.03 31.52 -0.66
N ARG A 184 -15.92 32.54 -1.51
CA ARG A 184 -16.61 32.57 -2.81
C ARG A 184 -16.26 31.35 -3.68
N ALA A 185 -15.01 30.89 -3.64
CA ALA A 185 -14.54 29.73 -4.39
C ALA A 185 -15.23 28.45 -3.90
N SER A 186 -15.18 28.16 -2.60
CA SER A 186 -15.82 26.97 -2.01
C SER A 186 -17.34 26.96 -2.24
N ILE A 187 -18.01 28.11 -2.06
CA ILE A 187 -19.45 28.22 -2.33
C ILE A 187 -19.74 27.86 -3.79
N ALA A 188 -19.05 28.49 -4.74
CA ALA A 188 -19.29 28.26 -6.16
C ALA A 188 -19.06 26.78 -6.54
N GLU A 189 -18.01 26.17 -5.98
CA GLU A 189 -17.66 24.79 -6.21
C GLU A 189 -18.77 23.83 -5.75
N PHE A 190 -19.15 23.87 -4.47
CA PHE A 190 -20.10 22.89 -3.92
C PHE A 190 -21.55 23.16 -4.34
N THR A 191 -21.96 24.42 -4.47
CA THR A 191 -23.34 24.72 -4.89
C THR A 191 -23.60 24.32 -6.35
N THR A 192 -22.61 24.48 -7.22
CA THR A 192 -22.73 24.09 -8.63
C THR A 192 -22.68 22.58 -8.79
N VAL A 193 -21.70 21.90 -8.18
CA VAL A 193 -21.49 20.46 -8.36
C VAL A 193 -22.64 19.64 -7.77
N TYR A 194 -23.19 20.07 -6.63
CA TYR A 194 -24.23 19.32 -5.92
C TYR A 194 -25.63 19.92 -6.10
N GLU A 195 -25.77 20.92 -6.98
CA GLU A 195 -27.05 21.57 -7.33
C GLU A 195 -27.84 22.07 -6.10
N VAL A 196 -27.14 22.58 -5.09
CA VAL A 196 -27.75 23.13 -3.86
C VAL A 196 -27.73 24.66 -3.87
N THR A 197 -28.68 25.28 -3.17
CA THR A 197 -28.67 26.73 -3.00
C THR A 197 -27.53 27.19 -2.08
N VAL A 198 -27.09 28.45 -2.24
CA VAL A 198 -26.11 29.08 -1.33
C VAL A 198 -26.59 29.05 0.12
N GLU A 199 -27.89 29.22 0.34
CA GLU A 199 -28.47 29.19 1.69
C GLU A 199 -28.42 27.78 2.29
N THR A 200 -28.77 26.75 1.52
CA THR A 200 -28.62 25.34 1.94
C THR A 200 -27.18 25.01 2.29
N TRP A 201 -26.21 25.48 1.48
CA TRP A 201 -24.78 25.29 1.76
C TRP A 201 -24.37 25.95 3.09
N ARG A 202 -24.79 27.20 3.34
CA ARG A 202 -24.50 27.91 4.61
C ARG A 202 -25.07 27.18 5.81
N GLN A 203 -26.31 26.69 5.72
CA GLN A 203 -26.95 25.92 6.77
C GLN A 203 -26.22 24.60 7.04
N PHE A 204 -25.79 23.91 5.98
CA PHE A 204 -24.98 22.70 6.09
C PHE A 204 -23.66 22.97 6.81
N VAL A 205 -22.88 23.97 6.38
CA VAL A 205 -21.59 24.33 7.00
C VAL A 205 -21.75 24.69 8.48
N ALA A 206 -22.82 25.40 8.85
CA ALA A 206 -23.14 25.75 10.23
C ALA A 206 -23.63 24.56 11.08
N SER A 207 -24.05 23.45 10.45
CA SER A 207 -24.67 22.32 11.13
C SER A 207 -23.67 21.42 11.89
N ALA A 208 -24.22 20.52 12.71
CA ALA A 208 -23.47 19.43 13.32
C ALA A 208 -23.02 18.38 12.28
N ALA A 209 -23.73 18.25 11.15
CA ALA A 209 -23.38 17.29 10.10
C ALA A 209 -21.99 17.63 9.52
N PHE A 210 -21.72 18.90 9.25
CA PHE A 210 -20.40 19.37 8.80
C PHE A 210 -19.29 19.10 9.83
N ALA A 211 -19.55 19.41 11.11
CA ALA A 211 -18.58 19.16 12.18
C ALA A 211 -18.32 17.67 12.44
N SER A 212 -19.20 16.79 11.99
CA SER A 212 -19.08 15.33 12.13
C SER A 212 -18.39 14.64 10.96
N ILE A 213 -18.03 15.38 9.91
CA ILE A 213 -17.30 14.83 8.77
C ILE A 213 -15.95 14.31 9.28
N PRO A 214 -15.57 13.04 9.01
CA PRO A 214 -14.40 12.41 9.59
C PRO A 214 -13.11 13.22 9.49
N ILE A 215 -12.77 13.72 8.29
CA ILE A 215 -11.56 14.51 8.07
C ILE A 215 -11.61 15.87 8.78
N VAL A 216 -12.77 16.55 8.79
CA VAL A 216 -12.95 17.83 9.49
C VAL A 216 -12.81 17.65 11.01
N ASP A 217 -13.48 16.64 11.56
CA ASP A 217 -13.39 16.33 12.99
C ASP A 217 -11.96 15.95 13.40
N LEU A 218 -11.29 15.12 12.60
CA LEU A 218 -9.91 14.71 12.85
C LEU A 218 -8.94 15.90 12.79
N GLU A 219 -8.94 16.68 11.69
CA GLU A 219 -8.06 17.85 11.52
C GLU A 219 -8.20 18.81 12.70
N VAL A 220 -9.43 19.26 12.98
CA VAL A 220 -9.73 20.21 14.05
C VAL A 220 -9.31 19.68 15.42
N SER A 221 -9.62 18.40 15.70
CA SER A 221 -9.33 17.81 17.00
C SER A 221 -7.85 17.52 17.20
N LEU A 222 -7.13 17.13 16.15
CA LEU A 222 -5.69 16.90 16.17
C LEU A 222 -4.92 18.21 16.35
N ILE A 223 -5.23 19.23 15.54
CA ILE A 223 -4.60 20.55 15.65
C ILE A 223 -4.85 21.14 17.04
N ALA A 224 -6.10 21.15 17.52
CA ALA A 224 -6.41 21.61 18.87
C ALA A 224 -5.60 20.86 19.93
N ARG A 225 -5.45 19.53 19.79
CA ARG A 225 -4.68 18.72 20.74
C ARG A 225 -3.18 19.01 20.67
N VAL A 226 -2.62 19.26 19.50
CA VAL A 226 -1.22 19.68 19.34
C VAL A 226 -0.98 21.02 20.03
N LEU A 227 -1.89 21.98 19.83
CA LEU A 227 -1.75 23.34 20.35
C LEU A 227 -1.89 23.40 21.88
N THR A 228 -2.75 22.57 22.49
CA THR A 228 -3.03 22.64 23.93
C THR A 228 -2.37 21.53 24.76
N GLY A 229 -2.08 20.36 24.17
CA GLY A 229 -1.73 19.15 24.93
C GLY A 229 -0.24 18.98 25.24
N ASN A 230 0.65 19.62 24.50
CA ASN A 230 2.10 19.45 24.64
C ASN A 230 2.83 20.81 24.70
N PRO A 231 2.67 21.59 25.78
CA PRO A 231 3.16 22.97 25.86
C PRO A 231 4.69 23.11 25.80
N ASN A 232 5.44 22.02 25.97
CA ASN A 232 6.91 22.03 25.97
C ASN A 232 7.53 21.39 24.71
N ARG A 233 6.72 20.81 23.81
CA ARG A 233 7.21 20.21 22.58
C ARG A 233 7.17 21.27 21.46
N THR A 234 8.32 21.52 20.84
CA THR A 234 8.38 22.34 19.62
C THR A 234 7.73 21.61 18.45
N ILE A 235 6.88 22.31 17.70
CA ILE A 235 6.31 21.80 16.46
C ILE A 235 7.39 21.67 15.38
N LYS A 236 7.44 20.53 14.71
CA LYS A 236 8.43 20.21 13.68
C LYS A 236 7.84 20.37 12.27
N PRO A 237 8.67 20.60 11.24
CA PRO A 237 8.22 20.70 9.84
C PRO A 237 7.40 19.50 9.33
N GLY A 238 7.66 18.29 9.84
CA GLY A 238 6.91 17.09 9.45
C GLY A 238 5.52 16.97 10.09
N ASP A 239 5.30 17.59 11.25
CA ASP A 239 4.10 17.33 12.06
C ASP A 239 2.80 17.60 11.29
N SER A 240 2.75 18.69 10.51
CA SER A 240 1.53 19.01 9.76
C SER A 240 1.19 17.95 8.72
N ALA A 241 2.20 17.42 8.01
CA ALA A 241 1.99 16.38 7.02
C ALA A 241 1.49 15.09 7.69
N ASP A 242 2.02 14.76 8.87
CA ASP A 242 1.55 13.61 9.65
C ASP A 242 0.08 13.78 10.09
N LEU A 243 -0.31 14.99 10.54
CA LEU A 243 -1.69 15.27 10.92
C LEU A 243 -2.64 15.19 9.73
N ASP A 244 -2.25 15.75 8.57
CA ASP A 244 -3.04 15.70 7.34
C ASP A 244 -3.22 14.24 6.87
N ALA A 245 -2.14 13.45 6.90
CA ALA A 245 -2.20 12.02 6.58
C ALA A 245 -3.15 11.26 7.51
N VAL A 246 -3.03 11.48 8.82
CA VAL A 246 -3.90 10.84 9.82
C VAL A 246 -5.36 11.23 9.59
N ALA A 247 -5.63 12.51 9.36
CA ALA A 247 -7.00 12.98 9.18
C ALA A 247 -7.64 12.43 7.90
N ALA A 248 -6.86 12.34 6.82
CA ALA A 248 -7.33 11.84 5.54
C ALA A 248 -7.51 10.32 5.53
N TYR A 249 -6.53 9.56 6.03
CA TYR A 249 -6.42 8.13 5.72
C TYR A 249 -6.75 7.20 6.88
N LEU A 250 -6.63 7.63 8.15
CA LEU A 250 -6.97 6.78 9.31
C LEU A 250 -8.37 6.14 9.22
N PRO A 251 -9.44 6.85 8.75
CA PRO A 251 -10.78 6.25 8.66
C PRO A 251 -10.93 5.12 7.63
N TYR A 252 -9.95 4.96 6.72
CA TYR A 252 -10.00 4.03 5.59
C TYR A 252 -9.00 2.88 5.72
N SER A 253 -8.20 2.87 6.78
CA SER A 253 -7.16 1.86 7.01
C SER A 253 -7.63 0.80 7.99
N ASP A 254 -7.23 -0.44 7.76
CA ASP A 254 -7.41 -1.51 8.75
C ASP A 254 -6.34 -1.44 9.85
N THR A 255 -5.16 -0.88 9.52
CA THR A 255 -4.09 -0.59 10.46
C THR A 255 -3.32 0.65 10.02
N TYR A 256 -2.89 1.45 11.01
CA TYR A 256 -2.14 2.68 10.78
C TYR A 256 -0.82 2.67 11.58
N ALA A 257 0.31 2.83 10.90
CA ALA A 257 1.62 2.93 11.55
C ALA A 257 2.19 4.33 11.28
N THR A 258 2.54 5.04 12.35
CA THR A 258 3.03 6.42 12.26
C THR A 258 4.08 6.72 13.32
N ASP A 259 4.60 7.94 13.38
CA ASP A 259 5.56 8.32 14.41
C ASP A 259 4.93 8.26 15.82
N ALA A 260 5.80 8.26 16.84
CA ALA A 260 5.34 8.13 18.21
C ALA A 260 4.46 9.30 18.68
N PHE A 261 4.62 10.48 18.09
CA PHE A 261 3.86 11.66 18.46
C PHE A 261 2.45 11.60 17.89
N ALA A 262 2.31 11.40 16.58
CA ALA A 262 1.02 11.23 15.90
C ALA A 262 0.22 10.05 16.49
N ALA A 263 0.88 8.90 16.73
CA ALA A 263 0.24 7.76 17.38
C ALA A 263 -0.29 8.10 18.78
N THR A 264 0.46 8.89 19.56
CA THR A 264 0.02 9.34 20.89
C THR A 264 -1.18 10.27 20.80
N LEU A 265 -1.20 11.21 19.84
CA LEU A 265 -2.35 12.11 19.62
C LEU A 265 -3.61 11.31 19.31
N VAL A 266 -3.55 10.41 18.32
CA VAL A 266 -4.66 9.56 17.88
C VAL A 266 -5.19 8.70 19.03
N ARG A 267 -4.31 8.13 19.85
CA ARG A 267 -4.71 7.35 21.04
C ARG A 267 -5.36 8.24 22.10
N SER A 268 -4.81 9.42 22.36
CA SER A 268 -5.35 10.37 23.37
C SER A 268 -6.73 10.93 23.04
N LEU A 269 -7.10 10.90 21.75
CA LEU A 269 -8.41 11.31 21.23
C LEU A 269 -9.34 10.11 20.96
N ALA A 270 -8.90 8.89 21.31
CA ALA A 270 -9.64 7.64 21.10
C ALA A 270 -10.04 7.35 19.63
N TYR A 271 -9.33 7.94 18.66
CA TYR A 271 -9.67 7.77 17.24
C TYR A 271 -9.38 6.37 16.69
N HIS A 272 -8.35 5.71 17.22
CA HIS A 272 -8.10 4.28 16.95
C HIS A 272 -9.34 3.40 17.25
N SER A 273 -10.05 3.69 18.35
CA SER A 273 -11.28 3.00 18.72
C SER A 273 -12.48 3.45 17.87
N LYS A 274 -12.62 4.77 17.65
CA LYS A 274 -13.72 5.34 16.83
C LYS A 274 -13.76 4.72 15.43
N TYR A 275 -12.60 4.58 14.79
CA TYR A 275 -12.49 4.05 13.44
C TYR A 275 -12.12 2.56 13.39
N LYS A 276 -12.01 1.89 14.54
CA LYS A 276 -11.59 0.48 14.65
C LYS A 276 -10.29 0.20 13.87
N CYS A 277 -9.36 1.14 13.93
CA CYS A 277 -8.08 1.10 13.26
C CYS A 277 -6.97 1.10 14.33
N PRO A 278 -6.34 -0.04 14.63
CA PRO A 278 -5.20 -0.09 15.52
C PRO A 278 -4.06 0.80 15.01
N VAL A 279 -3.47 1.56 15.93
CA VAL A 279 -2.41 2.53 15.60
C VAL A 279 -1.12 2.13 16.29
N PHE A 280 -0.04 2.03 15.53
CA PHE A 280 1.29 1.60 15.98
C PHE A 280 2.33 2.71 15.78
N ASP A 281 3.40 2.67 16.58
CA ASP A 281 4.50 3.64 16.50
C ASP A 281 5.85 2.98 16.17
N ALA A 282 6.77 3.75 15.59
CA ALA A 282 8.06 3.26 15.11
C ALA A 282 9.07 2.83 16.21
N LYS A 283 8.71 2.93 17.49
CA LYS A 283 9.55 2.41 18.59
C LYS A 283 9.51 0.88 18.58
N SER A 284 10.55 0.21 19.08
CA SER A 284 10.66 -1.26 19.02
C SER A 284 9.45 -1.99 19.59
N ALA A 285 8.90 -1.52 20.71
CA ALA A 285 7.69 -2.11 21.28
C ALA A 285 6.46 -1.92 20.37
N GLY A 286 6.34 -0.77 19.67
CA GLY A 286 5.26 -0.52 18.72
C GLY A 286 5.39 -1.37 17.46
N VAL A 287 6.60 -1.48 16.90
CA VAL A 287 6.92 -2.33 15.74
C VAL A 287 6.64 -3.80 16.05
N ASN A 288 7.06 -4.31 17.21
CA ASN A 288 6.80 -5.69 17.60
C ASN A 288 5.30 -5.99 17.74
N LYS A 289 4.53 -5.06 18.33
CA LYS A 289 3.06 -5.20 18.40
C LYS A 289 2.40 -5.17 17.02
N LEU A 290 2.93 -4.36 16.08
CA LEU A 290 2.47 -4.36 14.70
C LEU A 290 2.74 -5.71 14.03
N ILE A 291 3.94 -6.28 14.22
CA ILE A 291 4.30 -7.59 13.69
C ILE A 291 3.37 -8.68 14.25
N GLU A 292 3.13 -8.70 15.57
CA GLU A 292 2.22 -9.65 16.20
C GLU A 292 0.79 -9.53 15.64
N HIS A 293 0.30 -8.30 15.50
CA HIS A 293 -1.01 -8.03 14.92
C HIS A 293 -1.12 -8.53 13.47
N LEU A 294 -0.11 -8.24 12.64
CA LEU A 294 -0.06 -8.68 11.25
C LEU A 294 0.05 -10.20 11.13
N CYS A 295 0.90 -10.87 11.92
CA CYS A 295 0.97 -12.32 11.92
C CYS A 295 -0.41 -12.95 12.20
N SER A 296 -1.05 -12.55 13.29
CA SER A 296 -2.37 -13.08 13.66
C SER A 296 -3.44 -12.81 12.62
N THR A 297 -3.45 -11.60 12.05
CA THR A 297 -4.44 -11.21 11.04
C THR A 297 -4.25 -12.00 9.75
N LEU A 298 -3.01 -12.02 9.22
CA LEU A 298 -2.70 -12.63 7.93
C LEU A 298 -2.77 -14.16 7.95
N GLU A 299 -2.55 -14.80 9.10
CA GLU A 299 -2.77 -16.24 9.27
C GLU A 299 -4.24 -16.63 9.03
N SER A 300 -5.18 -15.80 9.48
CA SER A 300 -6.63 -16.07 9.33
C SER A 300 -7.21 -15.72 7.96
N MET A 301 -6.50 -14.89 7.19
CA MET A 301 -6.99 -14.39 5.91
C MET A 301 -6.72 -15.36 4.77
N LYS A 302 -7.69 -15.48 3.86
CA LYS A 302 -7.50 -16.14 2.57
C LYS A 302 -6.94 -15.14 1.55
N PRO A 303 -6.11 -15.58 0.61
CA PRO A 303 -5.73 -14.76 -0.55
C PRO A 303 -6.98 -14.24 -1.28
N VAL A 304 -6.99 -12.97 -1.63
CA VAL A 304 -8.10 -12.35 -2.39
C VAL A 304 -8.06 -12.77 -3.85
N ASN A 305 -6.86 -12.85 -4.41
CA ASN A 305 -6.62 -13.35 -5.76
C ASN A 305 -5.77 -14.61 -5.71
N LEU A 306 -6.00 -15.50 -6.67
CA LEU A 306 -5.17 -16.67 -6.92
C LEU A 306 -4.72 -16.64 -8.39
N PRO A 307 -3.53 -17.18 -8.71
CA PRO A 307 -3.13 -17.31 -10.10
C PRO A 307 -4.04 -18.30 -10.82
N ALA A 308 -4.33 -18.02 -12.08
CA ALA A 308 -5.09 -18.91 -12.95
C ALA A 308 -4.30 -20.22 -13.19
N LEU A 309 -2.97 -20.11 -13.30
CA LEU A 309 -2.06 -21.23 -13.48
C LEU A 309 -0.69 -20.94 -12.84
N THR A 310 -0.05 -21.99 -12.33
CA THR A 310 1.36 -21.94 -11.94
C THR A 310 2.18 -22.86 -12.85
N ILE A 311 3.33 -22.40 -13.32
CA ILE A 311 4.24 -23.18 -14.16
C ILE A 311 5.56 -23.33 -13.40
N PHE A 312 5.96 -24.56 -13.15
CA PHE A 312 7.24 -24.90 -12.55
C PHE A 312 8.17 -25.48 -13.60
N VAL A 313 9.42 -25.03 -13.60
CA VAL A 313 10.43 -25.44 -14.57
C VAL A 313 11.64 -26.00 -13.81
N ALA A 314 11.96 -27.27 -14.07
CA ALA A 314 13.07 -27.97 -13.43
C ALA A 314 14.44 -27.46 -13.90
N ALA A 315 15.48 -27.64 -13.08
CA ALA A 315 16.87 -27.33 -13.43
C ALA A 315 17.53 -28.44 -14.28
N ASP A 316 16.83 -28.93 -15.30
CA ASP A 316 17.35 -29.97 -16.20
C ASP A 316 18.43 -29.43 -17.16
N GLY A 317 19.28 -30.31 -17.68
CA GLY A 317 20.32 -29.96 -18.66
C GLY A 317 19.76 -29.24 -19.89
N SER A 318 18.67 -29.75 -20.47
CA SER A 318 18.03 -29.13 -21.64
C SER A 318 17.42 -27.76 -21.31
N VAL A 319 16.84 -27.60 -20.12
CA VAL A 319 16.35 -26.31 -19.61
C VAL A 319 17.50 -25.33 -19.45
N LYS A 320 18.65 -25.75 -18.91
CA LYS A 320 19.82 -24.88 -18.77
C LYS A 320 20.32 -24.39 -20.12
N GLU A 321 20.39 -25.25 -21.13
CA GLU A 321 20.81 -24.88 -22.49
C GLU A 321 19.85 -23.89 -23.16
N GLN A 322 18.54 -24.01 -22.91
CA GLN A 322 17.49 -23.24 -23.59
C GLN A 322 16.79 -22.22 -22.69
N SER A 323 17.34 -21.94 -21.50
CA SER A 323 16.64 -21.22 -20.43
C SER A 323 16.12 -19.85 -20.91
N TRP A 324 16.97 -19.05 -21.53
CA TRP A 324 16.57 -17.74 -22.05
C TRP A 324 15.32 -17.80 -22.92
N GLU A 325 15.32 -18.65 -23.95
CA GLU A 325 14.20 -18.71 -24.90
C GLU A 325 12.94 -19.30 -24.25
N LEU A 326 13.09 -20.35 -23.43
CA LEU A 326 11.99 -20.97 -22.72
C LEU A 326 11.26 -19.98 -21.81
N TYR A 327 11.99 -19.31 -20.91
CA TYR A 327 11.38 -18.35 -19.99
C TYR A 327 10.83 -17.13 -20.75
N ARG A 328 11.54 -16.64 -21.77
CA ARG A 328 11.05 -15.56 -22.65
C ARG A 328 9.70 -15.89 -23.28
N GLN A 329 9.54 -17.11 -23.79
CA GLN A 329 8.28 -17.59 -24.36
C GLN A 329 7.19 -17.76 -23.31
N LEU A 330 7.49 -18.37 -22.16
CA LEU A 330 6.53 -18.52 -21.07
C LEU A 330 6.02 -17.17 -20.56
N GLY A 331 6.92 -16.21 -20.33
CA GLY A 331 6.56 -14.87 -19.88
C GLY A 331 5.78 -14.08 -20.93
N SER A 332 6.15 -14.17 -22.22
CA SER A 332 5.40 -13.50 -23.29
C SER A 332 3.99 -14.06 -23.46
N GLN A 333 3.84 -15.39 -23.41
CA GLN A 333 2.55 -16.05 -23.50
C GLN A 333 1.69 -15.77 -22.27
N ALA A 334 2.27 -15.82 -21.06
CA ALA A 334 1.58 -15.46 -19.82
C ALA A 334 0.97 -14.05 -19.91
N ARG A 335 1.76 -13.05 -20.32
CA ARG A 335 1.24 -11.68 -20.53
C ARG A 335 0.14 -11.60 -21.59
N ALA A 336 0.27 -12.38 -22.68
CA ALA A 336 -0.72 -12.39 -23.75
C ALA A 336 -2.08 -12.98 -23.33
N THR A 337 -2.13 -13.78 -22.25
CA THR A 337 -3.40 -14.33 -21.75
C THR A 337 -4.30 -13.29 -21.08
N GLY A 338 -3.74 -12.21 -20.54
CA GLY A 338 -4.45 -11.29 -19.65
C GLY A 338 -4.73 -11.87 -18.25
N GLU A 339 -4.43 -13.16 -18.03
CA GLU A 339 -4.58 -13.84 -16.75
C GLU A 339 -3.29 -13.77 -15.92
N TRP A 340 -3.44 -13.89 -14.61
CA TRP A 340 -2.29 -14.04 -13.74
C TRP A 340 -1.73 -15.46 -13.80
N ILE A 341 -0.57 -15.59 -14.43
CA ILE A 341 0.25 -16.81 -14.41
C ILE A 341 1.49 -16.62 -13.54
N GLU A 342 1.78 -17.59 -12.67
CA GLU A 342 3.06 -17.64 -11.95
C GLU A 342 4.03 -18.57 -12.64
N ILE A 343 5.29 -18.14 -12.76
CA ILE A 343 6.36 -18.96 -13.31
C ILE A 343 7.44 -19.10 -12.24
N TYR A 344 7.74 -20.34 -11.90
CA TYR A 344 8.80 -20.71 -10.97
C TYR A 344 9.89 -21.48 -11.71
N GLY A 345 11.12 -21.11 -11.42
CA GLY A 345 12.30 -21.80 -11.93
C GLY A 345 13.11 -22.38 -10.79
N PHE A 346 13.36 -23.69 -10.84
CA PHE A 346 14.28 -24.34 -9.92
C PHE A 346 15.72 -23.96 -10.25
N ASP A 347 16.50 -23.63 -9.23
CA ASP A 347 17.93 -23.32 -9.32
C ASP A 347 18.72 -24.29 -8.45
N ASP A 348 19.53 -25.12 -9.09
CA ASP A 348 20.44 -26.07 -8.45
C ASP A 348 21.85 -25.50 -8.24
N GLY A 349 22.03 -24.20 -8.50
CA GLY A 349 23.31 -23.50 -8.45
C GLY A 349 24.07 -23.49 -9.77
N SER A 350 23.60 -24.21 -10.79
CA SER A 350 24.23 -24.29 -12.11
C SER A 350 23.39 -23.69 -13.24
N MET A 351 22.30 -22.97 -12.91
CA MET A 351 21.52 -22.24 -13.90
C MET A 351 22.36 -21.12 -14.56
N PRO A 352 22.21 -20.88 -15.88
CA PRO A 352 22.95 -19.83 -16.57
C PRO A 352 22.70 -18.46 -15.96
N ARG A 353 23.76 -17.66 -15.78
CA ARG A 353 23.64 -16.29 -15.25
C ARG A 353 23.74 -15.28 -16.39
N TYR A 354 22.80 -14.33 -16.42
CA TYR A 354 22.79 -13.25 -17.38
C TYR A 354 23.19 -11.94 -16.71
N GLN A 355 24.04 -11.17 -17.38
CA GLN A 355 24.39 -9.81 -16.96
C GLN A 355 23.66 -8.82 -17.87
N MET A 356 23.02 -7.81 -17.27
CA MET A 356 22.42 -6.74 -18.05
C MET A 356 23.54 -5.89 -18.66
N ARG A 357 23.50 -5.67 -19.99
CA ARG A 357 24.50 -4.81 -20.67
C ARG A 357 24.59 -3.41 -20.08
N GLN A 358 23.49 -2.90 -19.56
CA GLN A 358 23.39 -1.56 -18.96
C GLN A 358 23.87 -1.51 -17.50
N MET A 359 23.95 -2.65 -16.81
CA MET A 359 24.37 -2.75 -15.40
C MET A 359 25.21 -4.03 -15.19
N PRO A 360 26.45 -4.11 -15.74
CA PRO A 360 27.22 -5.36 -15.80
C PRO A 360 27.62 -5.92 -14.43
N HIS A 361 27.55 -5.11 -13.37
CA HIS A 361 27.88 -5.51 -11.99
C HIS A 361 26.67 -5.99 -11.18
N ILE A 362 25.45 -5.85 -11.72
CA ILE A 362 24.24 -6.32 -11.06
C ILE A 362 23.86 -7.63 -11.74
N PRO A 363 23.99 -8.79 -11.06
CA PRO A 363 23.51 -10.04 -11.61
C PRO A 363 22.00 -9.93 -11.81
N ALA A 364 21.52 -10.09 -13.04
CA ALA A 364 20.09 -10.28 -13.26
C ALA A 364 19.69 -11.64 -12.65
N PRO A 365 18.45 -11.81 -12.19
CA PRO A 365 17.93 -13.16 -11.98
C PRO A 365 18.20 -13.96 -13.26
N PHE A 366 18.65 -15.20 -13.10
CA PHE A 366 19.21 -16.14 -14.08
C PHE A 366 18.29 -16.48 -15.27
N TYR A 367 17.15 -15.80 -15.39
CA TYR A 367 16.19 -15.90 -16.48
C TYR A 367 15.99 -14.60 -17.26
N GLY A 368 16.60 -13.48 -16.82
CA GLY A 368 16.46 -12.15 -17.41
C GLY A 368 15.03 -11.58 -17.47
N LEU A 369 14.06 -12.29 -16.90
CA LEU A 369 12.68 -11.87 -16.75
C LEU A 369 12.36 -11.61 -15.28
N GLN A 370 11.73 -10.47 -15.02
CA GLN A 370 11.31 -10.05 -13.67
C GLN A 370 10.16 -10.90 -13.11
N GLU A 371 9.45 -11.65 -13.96
CA GLU A 371 8.23 -12.39 -13.61
C GLU A 371 8.49 -13.81 -13.08
N VAL A 372 9.75 -14.27 -13.09
CA VAL A 372 10.11 -15.63 -12.69
C VAL A 372 10.60 -15.65 -11.24
N THR A 373 9.96 -16.47 -10.40
CA THR A 373 10.41 -16.70 -9.03
C THR A 373 11.35 -17.90 -8.94
N THR A 374 12.47 -17.72 -8.26
CA THR A 374 13.47 -18.76 -8.03
C THR A 374 13.12 -19.66 -6.87
N LEU A 375 13.28 -20.98 -7.05
CA LEU A 375 13.26 -21.96 -5.97
C LEU A 375 14.61 -22.67 -5.91
N SER A 376 15.31 -22.58 -4.78
CA SER A 376 16.55 -23.31 -4.61
C SER A 376 16.29 -24.81 -4.46
N CYS A 377 17.10 -25.64 -5.13
CA CYS A 377 17.06 -27.09 -5.01
C CYS A 377 18.48 -27.68 -5.01
N SER A 378 18.60 -28.98 -4.72
CA SER A 378 19.86 -29.69 -4.87
C SER A 378 20.01 -30.22 -6.30
N ALA A 379 21.24 -30.30 -6.82
CA ALA A 379 21.51 -30.78 -8.18
C ALA A 379 21.09 -32.24 -8.42
N ASP A 380 20.91 -33.01 -7.34
CA ASP A 380 20.46 -34.41 -7.32
C ASP A 380 18.98 -34.55 -6.92
N ALA A 381 18.21 -33.45 -6.88
CA ALA A 381 16.80 -33.51 -6.51
C ALA A 381 16.01 -34.39 -7.50
N SER A 382 15.34 -35.41 -6.97
CA SER A 382 14.45 -36.26 -7.77
C SER A 382 13.21 -35.51 -8.24
N ILE A 383 12.61 -35.96 -9.35
CA ILE A 383 11.34 -35.41 -9.86
C ILE A 383 10.25 -35.44 -8.79
N ASP A 384 10.15 -36.51 -8.01
CA ASP A 384 9.14 -36.62 -6.94
C ASP A 384 9.32 -35.53 -5.87
N ARG A 385 10.56 -35.25 -5.48
CA ARG A 385 10.88 -34.18 -4.52
C ARG A 385 10.56 -32.81 -5.09
N LEU A 386 10.86 -32.57 -6.37
CA LEU A 386 10.49 -31.34 -7.05
C LEU A 386 8.97 -31.17 -7.13
N LEU A 387 8.21 -32.23 -7.43
CA LEU A 387 6.75 -32.21 -7.46
C LEU A 387 6.12 -31.97 -6.09
N GLU A 388 6.71 -32.52 -5.01
CA GLU A 388 6.30 -32.21 -3.64
C GLU A 388 6.48 -30.72 -3.33
N GLU A 389 7.62 -30.15 -3.71
CA GLU A 389 7.88 -28.73 -3.56
C GLU A 389 6.94 -27.88 -4.44
N CYS A 390 6.65 -28.31 -5.67
CA CYS A 390 5.65 -27.66 -6.52
C CYS A 390 4.29 -27.59 -5.84
N ARG A 391 3.81 -28.70 -5.25
CA ARG A 391 2.54 -28.72 -4.51
C ARG A 391 2.54 -27.80 -3.31
N ARG A 392 3.67 -27.70 -2.60
CA ARG A 392 3.84 -26.82 -1.44
C ARG A 392 3.83 -25.34 -1.81
N GLN A 393 4.40 -25.00 -2.97
CA GLN A 393 4.52 -23.62 -3.44
C GLN A 393 3.36 -23.17 -4.34
N CYS A 394 2.61 -24.10 -4.92
CA CYS A 394 1.53 -23.80 -5.85
C CYS A 394 0.37 -23.11 -5.13
N ARG A 395 -0.02 -21.94 -5.66
CA ARG A 395 -1.14 -21.15 -5.16
C ARG A 395 -2.36 -21.21 -6.06
N SER A 396 -2.18 -21.66 -7.30
CA SER A 396 -3.27 -21.93 -8.23
C SER A 396 -3.90 -23.29 -7.92
N THR A 397 -5.05 -23.56 -8.52
CA THR A 397 -5.70 -24.87 -8.43
C THR A 397 -4.95 -25.96 -9.21
N HIS A 398 -4.15 -25.55 -10.19
CA HIS A 398 -3.44 -26.44 -11.11
C HIS A 398 -2.07 -25.90 -11.43
N PHE A 399 -1.09 -26.78 -11.62
CA PHE A 399 0.22 -26.40 -12.11
C PHE A 399 0.73 -27.31 -13.22
N VAL A 400 1.54 -26.71 -14.09
CA VAL A 400 2.33 -27.44 -15.09
C VAL A 400 3.74 -27.66 -14.55
N PHE A 401 4.28 -28.86 -14.74
CA PHE A 401 5.68 -29.16 -14.46
C PHE A 401 6.44 -29.43 -15.76
N ILE A 402 7.39 -28.55 -16.07
CA ILE A 402 8.31 -28.66 -17.22
C ILE A 402 9.61 -29.30 -16.70
N ASP A 403 9.73 -30.60 -16.93
CA ASP A 403 10.88 -31.42 -16.51
C ASP A 403 12.05 -31.41 -17.51
N SER A 404 11.81 -30.94 -18.73
CA SER A 404 12.75 -30.90 -19.84
C SER A 404 12.35 -29.80 -20.84
N ALA A 405 13.29 -29.15 -21.52
CA ALA A 405 12.96 -28.13 -22.51
C ALA A 405 12.62 -28.77 -23.86
N LYS A 406 11.38 -28.56 -24.32
CA LYS A 406 10.91 -28.86 -25.68
C LYS A 406 10.35 -27.57 -26.30
N PRO A 407 10.32 -27.45 -27.65
CA PRO A 407 9.70 -26.30 -28.30
C PRO A 407 8.25 -26.12 -27.82
N LEU A 408 7.94 -24.95 -27.24
CA LEU A 408 6.58 -24.63 -26.81
C LEU A 408 5.78 -24.10 -28.00
N SER A 409 4.54 -24.58 -28.15
CA SER A 409 3.57 -23.94 -29.04
C SER A 409 3.40 -22.46 -28.67
N PRO A 410 3.14 -21.54 -29.63
CA PRO A 410 2.77 -20.15 -29.33
C PRO A 410 1.53 -20.01 -28.43
N HIS A 411 0.73 -21.06 -28.31
CA HIS A 411 -0.49 -21.11 -27.52
C HIS A 411 -0.37 -22.00 -26.28
N PHE A 412 0.84 -22.41 -25.88
CA PHE A 412 1.06 -23.36 -24.81
C PHE A 412 0.36 -22.97 -23.50
N VAL A 413 0.52 -21.71 -23.03
CA VAL A 413 -0.08 -21.26 -21.76
C VAL A 413 -1.62 -21.23 -21.82
N VAL A 414 -2.19 -20.77 -22.94
CA VAL A 414 -3.65 -20.78 -23.17
C VAL A 414 -4.17 -22.21 -23.22
N GLY A 415 -3.46 -23.10 -23.94
CA GLY A 415 -3.77 -24.52 -24.01
C GLY A 415 -3.71 -25.20 -22.64
N ALA A 416 -2.74 -24.84 -21.80
CA ALA A 416 -2.63 -25.34 -20.42
C ALA A 416 -3.81 -24.88 -19.56
N LEU A 417 -4.24 -23.62 -19.64
CA LEU A 417 -5.43 -23.12 -18.95
C LEU A 417 -6.69 -23.92 -19.36
N MET A 418 -6.91 -24.07 -20.67
CA MET A 418 -8.05 -24.85 -21.19
C MET A 418 -7.98 -26.33 -20.75
N ALA A 419 -6.78 -26.91 -20.77
CA ALA A 419 -6.55 -28.29 -20.32
C ALA A 419 -6.90 -28.48 -18.84
N CYS A 420 -6.62 -27.50 -17.97
CA CYS A 420 -7.05 -27.51 -16.57
C CYS A 420 -8.57 -27.54 -16.44
N GLU A 421 -9.29 -26.72 -17.22
CA GLU A 421 -10.76 -26.64 -17.17
C GLU A 421 -11.45 -27.95 -17.55
N VAL A 422 -10.89 -28.68 -18.52
CA VAL A 422 -11.42 -29.98 -18.95
C VAL A 422 -10.84 -31.17 -18.18
N GLY A 423 -9.99 -30.93 -17.17
CA GLY A 423 -9.43 -31.97 -16.31
C GLY A 423 -8.40 -32.89 -16.97
N MET A 424 -7.64 -32.39 -17.96
CA MET A 424 -6.53 -33.14 -18.54
C MET A 424 -5.37 -33.31 -17.54
N THR A 425 -4.54 -34.32 -17.78
CA THR A 425 -3.36 -34.61 -16.94
C THR A 425 -2.04 -34.25 -17.63
N GLN A 426 -2.09 -33.85 -18.90
CA GLN A 426 -0.92 -33.48 -19.69
C GLN A 426 -1.26 -32.41 -20.74
N ILE A 427 -0.27 -31.59 -21.09
CA ILE A 427 -0.32 -30.62 -22.19
C ILE A 427 1.02 -30.64 -22.93
N GLU A 428 1.02 -30.88 -24.24
CA GLU A 428 2.23 -30.94 -25.09
C GLU A 428 3.34 -31.87 -24.53
N GLY A 429 2.94 -32.94 -23.84
CA GLY A 429 3.86 -33.90 -23.23
C GLY A 429 4.49 -33.45 -21.90
N TYR A 430 3.99 -32.37 -21.29
CA TYR A 430 4.31 -31.95 -19.93
C TYR A 430 3.21 -32.36 -18.96
N GLY A 431 3.59 -32.65 -17.72
CA GLY A 431 2.65 -33.03 -16.66
C GLY A 431 1.79 -31.84 -16.22
N LEU A 432 0.48 -32.05 -16.16
CA LEU A 432 -0.48 -31.12 -15.58
C LEU A 432 -1.05 -31.74 -14.30
N HIS A 433 -0.95 -31.00 -13.20
CA HIS A 433 -1.21 -31.50 -11.86
C HIS A 433 -2.24 -30.62 -11.14
N ARG A 434 -3.15 -31.25 -10.41
CA ARG A 434 -4.03 -30.54 -9.48
C ARG A 434 -3.31 -30.28 -8.17
N ALA A 435 -3.31 -29.03 -7.72
CA ALA A 435 -2.81 -28.67 -6.40
C ALA A 435 -3.86 -29.01 -5.35
N ALA A 436 -3.44 -29.59 -4.22
CA ALA A 436 -4.27 -29.60 -3.03
C ALA A 436 -4.22 -28.17 -2.47
N LEU A 437 -5.24 -27.37 -2.75
CA LEU A 437 -5.35 -26.05 -2.11
C LEU A 437 -5.39 -26.29 -0.60
N THR A 438 -4.30 -25.96 0.10
CA THR A 438 -4.30 -25.86 1.56
C THR A 438 -5.27 -24.73 1.92
N ALA A 439 -6.40 -25.12 2.52
CA ALA A 439 -7.56 -24.26 2.79
C ALA A 439 -7.26 -23.07 3.72
#